data_AF-A0A956Z981-F1
#
_entry.id   AF-A0A956Z981-F1
#
_cell.length_a   1.000
_cell.length_b   1.000
_cell.length_c   1.000
_cell.angle_alpha   90.00
_cell.angle_beta   90.00
_cell.angle_gamma   90.00
#
_symmetry.space_group_name_H-M   'P 1'
#
loop_
_entity.id
_entity.type
_entity.pdbx_description
1 polymer ?
#
loop_
_entity_poly.entity_id
_entity_poly.type
_entity_poly.pdbx_seq_one_letter_code
_entity_poly.pdbx_strand_id
1 'polypeptide(L)'
;FAKEVAMQIAASNPRYVSREDVPEAELEKEKEIMKAQVIESGKPAEIADKIAEGKIEKFFEENCLIDQVYIRDSKVKINDLLQALIAKVGENIKVRRFTRYQLGESLD
;
A
#
# COMPACT_ATOMS: atom_id res chain seq x y z
N PHE A 1 -16.50 3.84 -9.37
CA PHE A 1 -15.08 3.47 -9.21
C PHE A 1 -14.18 4.69 -9.10
N ALA A 2 -13.95 5.49 -10.17
CA ALA A 2 -13.00 6.61 -10.12
C ALA A 2 -13.21 7.59 -8.95
N LYS A 3 -14.47 8.00 -8.68
CA LYS A 3 -14.81 8.82 -7.51
C LYS A 3 -14.44 8.17 -6.17
N GLU A 4 -14.71 6.88 -6.03
CA GLU A 4 -14.41 6.13 -4.80
C GLU A 4 -12.91 5.98 -4.59
N VAL A 5 -12.16 5.73 -5.67
CA VAL A 5 -10.70 5.70 -5.63
C VAL A 5 -10.12 7.07 -5.27
N ALA A 6 -10.67 8.17 -5.81
CA ALA A 6 -10.24 9.52 -5.42
C ALA A 6 -10.50 9.80 -3.92
N MET A 7 -11.64 9.34 -3.40
CA MET A 7 -11.94 9.43 -1.97
C MET A 7 -11.01 8.57 -1.12
N GLN A 8 -10.70 7.35 -1.56
CA GLN A 8 -9.70 6.48 -0.92
C GLN A 8 -8.36 7.22 -0.82
N ILE A 9 -7.86 7.76 -1.94
CA ILE A 9 -6.59 8.47 -1.99
C ILE A 9 -6.59 9.64 -1.01
N ALA A 10 -7.65 10.44 -0.99
CA ALA A 10 -7.77 11.58 -0.08
C ALA A 10 -7.68 11.17 1.39
N ALA A 11 -8.34 10.06 1.77
CA ALA A 11 -8.42 9.58 3.14
C ALA A 11 -7.20 8.79 3.61
N SER A 12 -6.59 7.98 2.73
CA SER A 12 -5.57 6.99 3.11
C SER A 12 -4.15 7.38 2.73
N ASN A 13 -3.96 8.48 1.99
CA ASN A 13 -2.64 9.01 1.60
C ASN A 13 -1.65 7.94 1.06
N PRO A 14 -2.05 7.09 0.08
CA PRO A 14 -1.09 6.16 -0.54
C PRO A 14 0.03 6.94 -1.23
N ARG A 15 1.23 6.38 -1.22
CA ARG A 15 2.42 6.94 -1.90
C ARG A 15 2.58 6.41 -3.32
N TYR A 16 2.11 5.19 -3.57
CA TYR A 16 2.30 4.44 -4.81
C TYR A 16 0.97 3.94 -5.36
N VAL A 17 0.89 3.65 -6.67
CA VAL A 17 -0.31 3.01 -7.23
C VAL A 17 -0.27 1.53 -6.90
N SER A 18 0.81 0.84 -7.25
CA SER A 18 1.00 -0.58 -6.99
C SER A 18 2.39 -0.90 -6.46
N ARG A 19 2.61 -2.16 -6.06
CA ARG A 19 3.88 -2.63 -5.48
C ARG A 19 5.07 -2.43 -6.42
N GLU A 20 4.83 -2.51 -7.73
CA GLU A 20 5.85 -2.35 -8.77
C GLU A 20 6.34 -0.90 -8.90
N ASP A 21 5.58 0.07 -8.38
CA ASP A 21 5.99 1.47 -8.36
C ASP A 21 6.89 1.81 -7.17
N VAL A 22 7.05 0.90 -6.21
CA VAL A 22 7.89 1.09 -5.03
C VAL A 22 9.37 0.96 -5.42
N PRO A 23 10.21 1.98 -5.20
CA PRO A 23 11.64 1.87 -5.45
C PRO A 23 12.28 0.75 -4.63
N GLU A 24 13.08 -0.10 -5.26
CA GLU A 24 13.77 -1.21 -4.58
C GLU A 24 14.60 -0.74 -3.39
N ALA A 25 15.30 0.40 -3.53
CA ALA A 25 16.06 1.01 -2.45
C ALA A 25 15.20 1.44 -1.25
N GLU A 26 13.93 1.80 -1.43
CA GLU A 26 13.01 2.10 -0.32
C GLU A 26 12.56 0.81 0.36
N LEU A 27 12.25 -0.21 -0.43
CA LEU A 27 11.86 -1.53 0.07
C LEU A 27 12.99 -2.19 0.88
N GLU A 28 14.24 -2.11 0.43
CA GLU A 28 15.40 -2.63 1.15
C GLU A 28 15.61 -1.90 2.47
N LYS A 29 15.57 -0.56 2.46
CA LYS A 29 15.66 0.24 3.69
C LYS A 29 14.57 -0.12 4.69
N GLU A 30 13.33 -0.25 4.23
CA GLU A 30 12.21 -0.60 5.11
C GLU A 30 12.38 -2.02 5.69
N LYS A 31 12.85 -2.98 4.87
CA LYS A 31 13.20 -4.34 5.34
C LYS A 31 14.27 -4.31 6.42
N GLU A 32 15.33 -3.53 6.24
CA GLU A 32 16.41 -3.40 7.22
C GLU A 32 15.90 -2.80 8.54
N ILE A 33 15.12 -1.72 8.48
CA ILE A 33 14.51 -1.07 9.64
C ILE A 33 13.61 -2.07 10.38
N MET A 34 12.76 -2.79 9.66
CA MET A 34 11.83 -3.75 10.24
C MET A 34 12.55 -4.92 10.90
N LYS A 35 13.63 -5.46 10.28
CA LYS A 35 14.46 -6.51 10.88
C LYS A 35 15.17 -6.01 12.13
N ALA A 36 15.79 -4.83 12.08
CA ALA A 36 16.46 -4.22 13.22
C ALA A 36 15.50 -4.08 14.42
N GLN A 37 14.30 -3.53 14.20
CA GLN A 37 13.27 -3.42 15.24
C GLN A 37 12.88 -4.76 15.87
N VAL A 38 12.86 -5.85 15.09
CA VAL A 38 12.48 -7.17 15.61
C VAL A 38 13.62 -7.80 16.41
N ILE A 39 14.87 -7.63 15.95
CA ILE A 39 16.06 -8.09 16.69
C ILE A 39 16.18 -7.33 18.01
N GLU A 40 15.99 -6.01 18.01
CA GLU A 40 15.97 -5.17 19.22
C GLU A 40 14.87 -5.60 20.21
N SER A 41 13.75 -6.13 19.70
CA SER A 41 12.69 -6.70 20.55
C SER A 41 13.03 -8.05 21.19
N GLY A 42 14.26 -8.55 21.00
CA GLY A 42 14.79 -9.75 21.65
C GLY A 42 14.38 -11.07 21.01
N LYS A 43 13.88 -11.05 19.77
CA LYS A 43 13.42 -12.25 19.06
C LYS A 43 14.56 -12.92 18.26
N PRO A 44 14.60 -14.27 18.18
CA PRO A 44 15.57 -15.00 17.36
C PRO A 44 15.51 -14.60 15.87
N ALA A 45 16.65 -14.67 15.17
CA ALA A 45 16.79 -14.24 13.78
C ALA A 45 15.79 -14.91 12.81
N GLU A 46 15.54 -16.22 12.96
CA GLU A 46 14.56 -16.94 12.11
C GLU A 46 13.12 -16.42 12.29
N ILE A 47 12.76 -16.00 13.50
CA ILE A 47 11.45 -15.39 13.76
C ILE A 47 11.43 -13.94 13.26
N ALA A 48 12.58 -13.27 13.29
CA ALA A 48 12.72 -11.90 12.80
C ALA A 48 12.47 -11.78 11.30
N ASP A 49 12.95 -12.71 10.49
CA ASP A 49 12.71 -12.72 9.05
C ASP A 49 11.22 -12.86 8.71
N LYS A 50 10.53 -13.81 9.34
CA LYS A 50 9.09 -14.01 9.12
C LYS A 50 8.24 -12.81 9.57
N ILE A 51 8.64 -12.14 10.64
CA ILE A 51 7.96 -10.92 11.10
C ILE A 51 8.24 -9.76 10.14
N ALA A 52 9.47 -9.63 9.63
CA ALA A 52 9.82 -8.60 8.68
C ALA A 52 9.02 -8.74 7.37
N GLU A 53 8.82 -9.96 6.87
CA GLU A 53 7.95 -10.21 5.71
C GLU A 53 6.51 -9.72 5.93
N GLY A 54 5.91 -10.06 7.08
CA GLY A 54 4.56 -9.60 7.42
C GLY A 54 4.47 -8.07 7.58
N LYS A 55 5.53 -7.42 8.07
CA LYS A 55 5.59 -5.96 8.14
C LYS A 55 5.74 -5.33 6.74
N ILE A 56 6.45 -5.97 5.82
CA ILE A 56 6.53 -5.51 4.42
C ILE A 56 5.18 -5.63 3.71
N GLU A 57 4.44 -6.70 3.94
CA GLU A 57 3.06 -6.78 3.43
C GLU A 57 2.20 -5.63 3.97
N LYS A 58 2.32 -5.32 5.26
CA LYS A 58 1.64 -4.17 5.84
C LYS A 58 2.09 -2.84 5.23
N PHE A 59 3.37 -2.69 4.92
CA PHE A 59 3.88 -1.51 4.20
C PHE A 59 3.17 -1.34 2.84
N PHE A 60 2.99 -2.42 2.07
CA PHE A 60 2.24 -2.36 0.82
C PHE A 60 0.77 -1.99 1.05
N GLU A 61 0.12 -2.59 2.04
CA GLU A 61 -1.28 -2.26 2.38
C GLU A 61 -1.47 -0.81 2.83
N GLU A 62 -0.45 -0.17 3.39
CA GLU A 62 -0.51 1.24 3.79
C GLU A 62 -0.12 2.19 2.65
N ASN A 63 0.88 1.84 1.84
CA ASN A 63 1.50 2.76 0.89
C ASN A 63 1.08 2.55 -0.57
N CYS A 64 0.58 1.38 -0.95
CA CYS A 64 0.16 1.07 -2.33
C CYS A 64 -1.36 1.10 -2.46
N LEU A 65 -1.88 1.99 -3.31
CA LEU A 65 -3.32 2.21 -3.48
C LEU A 65 -4.09 0.92 -3.80
N ILE A 66 -3.56 0.07 -4.68
CA ILE A 66 -4.26 -1.15 -5.11
C ILE A 66 -4.34 -2.20 -3.99
N ASP A 67 -3.36 -2.22 -3.07
CA ASP A 67 -3.30 -3.15 -1.93
C ASP A 67 -4.12 -2.67 -0.71
N GLN A 68 -4.48 -1.39 -0.67
CA GLN A 68 -5.23 -0.80 0.43
C GLN A 68 -6.61 -1.44 0.60
N VAL A 69 -6.98 -1.61 1.86
CA VAL A 69 -8.36 -1.88 2.27
C VAL A 69 -9.22 -0.67 1.95
N TYR A 70 -10.40 -0.93 1.39
CA TYR A 70 -11.32 0.11 0.96
C TYR A 70 -11.96 0.82 2.17
N ILE A 71 -11.91 2.16 2.19
CA ILE A 71 -12.41 2.99 3.30
C ILE A 71 -13.90 2.80 3.61
N ARG A 72 -14.70 2.27 2.67
CA ARG A 72 -16.13 2.04 2.90
C ARG A 72 -16.48 0.60 3.23
N ASP A 73 -15.58 -0.34 2.97
CA ASP A 73 -15.78 -1.75 3.26
C ASP A 73 -14.45 -2.39 3.59
N SER A 74 -14.25 -2.64 4.89
CA SER A 74 -12.99 -3.21 5.40
C SER A 74 -12.74 -4.66 4.97
N LYS A 75 -13.70 -5.29 4.28
CA LYS A 75 -13.57 -6.66 3.75
C LYS A 75 -13.05 -6.70 2.33
N VAL A 76 -12.90 -5.56 1.68
CA VAL A 76 -12.62 -5.45 0.25
C VAL A 76 -11.39 -4.57 0.03
N LYS A 77 -10.48 -4.97 -0.86
CA LYS A 77 -9.36 -4.13 -1.30
C LYS A 77 -9.73 -3.30 -2.52
N ILE A 78 -8.98 -2.23 -2.78
CA ILE A 78 -9.15 -1.44 -4.01
C ILE A 78 -8.95 -2.31 -5.26
N ASN A 79 -8.03 -3.28 -5.23
CA ASN A 79 -7.88 -4.25 -6.31
C ASN A 79 -9.17 -5.02 -6.60
N ASP A 80 -9.88 -5.47 -5.57
CA ASP A 80 -11.11 -6.25 -5.75
C ASP A 80 -12.19 -5.40 -6.44
N LEU A 81 -12.30 -4.11 -6.07
CA LEU A 81 -13.18 -3.17 -6.74
C LEU A 81 -12.80 -2.95 -8.21
N LEU A 82 -11.49 -2.90 -8.49
CA LEU A 82 -10.97 -2.75 -9.84
C LEU A 82 -11.30 -3.98 -10.69
N GLN A 83 -11.03 -5.18 -10.17
CA GLN A 83 -11.33 -6.44 -10.86
C GLN A 83 -12.83 -6.63 -11.10
N ALA A 84 -13.67 -6.30 -10.11
CA ALA A 84 -15.12 -6.35 -10.27
C ALA A 84 -15.61 -5.40 -11.37
N LEU A 85 -14.99 -4.21 -11.50
CA LEU A 85 -15.30 -3.28 -12.59
C LEU A 85 -14.84 -3.82 -13.95
N ILE A 86 -13.62 -4.35 -14.05
CA ILE A 86 -13.08 -4.97 -15.28
C ILE A 86 -14.02 -6.08 -15.75
N ALA A 87 -14.41 -6.99 -14.85
CA ALA A 87 -15.33 -8.09 -15.16
C ALA A 87 -16.70 -7.59 -15.65
N LYS A 88 -17.20 -6.49 -15.07
CA LYS A 88 -18.49 -5.90 -15.46
C LYS A 88 -18.45 -5.19 -16.80
N VAL A 89 -17.35 -4.50 -17.10
CA VAL A 89 -17.20 -3.68 -18.32
C VAL A 89 -16.68 -4.52 -19.50
N GLY A 90 -15.89 -5.55 -19.24
CA GLY A 90 -15.25 -6.39 -20.27
C GLY A 90 -13.99 -5.76 -20.87
N GLU A 91 -13.48 -4.68 -20.28
CA GLU A 91 -12.28 -3.98 -20.73
C GLU A 91 -11.22 -3.92 -19.63
N ASN A 92 -9.95 -3.89 -20.02
CA ASN A 92 -8.86 -3.71 -19.08
C ASN A 92 -8.83 -2.27 -18.56
N ILE A 93 -8.86 -2.10 -17.24
CA ILE A 93 -8.85 -0.81 -16.57
C ILE A 93 -7.64 -0.78 -15.62
N LYS A 94 -6.92 0.34 -15.61
CA LYS A 94 -5.82 0.55 -14.67
C LYS A 94 -5.83 1.96 -14.10
N VAL A 95 -5.41 2.09 -12.86
CA VAL A 95 -5.07 3.40 -12.28
C VAL A 95 -3.70 3.78 -12.83
N ARG A 96 -3.61 4.89 -13.58
CA ARG A 96 -2.33 5.30 -14.20
C ARG A 96 -1.44 6.11 -13.27
N ARG A 97 -2.04 7.06 -12.55
CA ARG A 97 -1.37 8.00 -11.62
C ARG A 97 -2.41 8.72 -10.78
N PHE A 98 -2.01 9.23 -9.63
CA PHE A 98 -2.79 10.17 -8.83
C PHE A 98 -1.90 11.27 -8.26
N THR A 99 -2.54 12.31 -7.74
CA THR A 99 -1.89 13.34 -6.92
C THR A 99 -2.85 13.71 -5.82
N ARG A 100 -2.33 13.83 -4.60
CA ARG A 100 -3.07 14.27 -3.42
C ARG A 100 -2.40 15.54 -2.91
N TYR A 101 -3.20 16.55 -2.62
CA TYR A 101 -2.74 17.78 -2.00
C TYR A 101 -3.37 17.88 -0.61
N GLN A 102 -2.55 18.16 0.41
CA GLN A 102 -3.01 18.43 1.76
C GLN A 102 -2.53 19.82 2.19
N LEU A 103 -3.47 20.68 2.61
CA LEU A 103 -3.12 22.01 3.11
C LEU A 103 -2.31 21.88 4.40
N GLY A 104 -1.15 22.55 4.44
CA GLY A 104 -0.26 22.54 5.60
C GLY A 104 0.67 21.32 5.69
N GLU A 105 0.76 20.51 4.62
CA GLU A 105 1.78 19.47 4.53
C GLU A 105 3.17 20.10 4.34
N SER A 106 4.14 19.65 5.13
CA SER A 106 5.54 20.07 5.01
C SER A 106 6.15 19.54 3.70
N LEU A 107 6.97 20.35 3.06
CA LEU A 107 7.77 19.94 1.90
C LEU A 107 9.06 19.28 2.41
N ASP A 108 8.96 18.04 2.90
CA ASP A 108 10.14 17.23 3.24
C ASP A 108 10.54 16.33 2.07
#